data_AF-A0A438FGP6-F1
#
_entry.id   AF-A0A438FGP6-F1
#
_cell.length_a   1.000
_cell.length_b   1.000
_cell.length_c   1.000
_cell.angle_alpha   90.00
_cell.angle_beta   90.00
_cell.angle_gamma   90.00
#
_symmetry.space_group_name_H-M   'P 1'
#
loop_
_entity.id
_entity.type
_entity.pdbx_description
1 polymer ?
#
loop_
_entity_poly.entity_id
_entity_poly.type
_entity_poly.pdbx_seq_one_letter_code
_entity_poly.pdbx_strand_id
1 'polypeptide(L)'
;MQANIERSSKNYTTTEKELLAVVFALDKFRAYLVGSFIIVFTDHSALKYLLTKQDAKARLIRWILLLQEFDLQIRDKKGVENVVADHLSRLAIAHNSHVLPINDDFPEESLMLLEKAPWYAHIANYLVTGEVPSEWKAQDRKHFFAKIHAYYWEEPFLFKYCADQIIRKCVPEEEQQGSSHCHENACGGHFASQKKP
;
A
#
# COMPACT_ATOMS: atom_id res chain seq x y z
N MET A 1 -17.84 13.42 26.08
CA MET A 1 -16.76 14.43 26.02
C MET A 1 -16.25 14.40 24.59
N GLN A 2 -16.67 15.39 23.80
CA GLN A 2 -16.50 15.47 22.35
C GLN A 2 -15.07 15.92 22.05
N ALA A 3 -14.20 15.02 21.60
CA ALA A 3 -12.86 15.38 21.13
C ALA A 3 -12.86 15.52 19.60
N ASN A 4 -13.12 16.74 19.14
CA ASN A 4 -12.45 17.40 18.02
C ASN A 4 -12.07 16.54 16.78
N ILE A 5 -13.05 16.30 15.90
CA ILE A 5 -12.77 15.84 14.50
C ILE A 5 -12.64 17.05 13.55
N GLU A 6 -12.83 18.27 14.03
CA GLU A 6 -12.61 19.49 13.25
C GLU A 6 -11.24 20.10 13.56
N ARG A 7 -10.20 19.72 12.81
CA ARG A 7 -9.05 20.57 12.37
C ARG A 7 -7.88 19.71 11.91
N SER A 8 -8.02 19.11 10.75
CA SER A 8 -6.91 19.04 9.81
C SER A 8 -7.45 18.95 8.38
N SER A 9 -8.23 19.95 7.99
CA SER A 9 -8.19 20.38 6.59
C SER A 9 -6.76 20.88 6.36
N LYS A 10 -5.85 19.93 6.05
CA LYS A 10 -4.45 20.22 5.74
C LYS A 10 -4.48 21.22 4.58
N ASN A 11 -4.16 22.48 4.84
CA ASN A 11 -4.07 23.50 3.79
C ASN A 11 -2.78 23.23 2.99
N TYR A 12 -2.87 22.37 1.98
CA TYR A 12 -1.77 22.13 1.06
C TYR A 12 -1.60 23.34 0.15
N THR A 13 -0.37 23.81 0.05
CA THR A 13 0.03 24.75 -1.00
C THR A 13 -0.08 24.07 -2.37
N THR A 14 -0.21 24.85 -3.45
CA THR A 14 -0.30 24.31 -4.82
C THR A 14 0.86 23.38 -5.14
N THR A 15 2.09 23.75 -4.75
CA THR A 15 3.28 22.92 -4.93
C THR A 15 3.21 21.61 -4.14
N GLU A 16 2.66 21.61 -2.91
CA GLU A 16 2.48 20.37 -2.15
C GLU A 16 1.42 19.46 -2.76
N LYS A 17 0.35 20.01 -3.35
CA LYS A 17 -0.68 19.21 -4.04
C LYS A 17 -0.13 18.52 -5.27
N GLU A 18 0.66 19.22 -6.05
CA GLU A 18 1.26 18.65 -7.26
C GLU A 18 2.33 17.62 -6.94
N LEU A 19 3.17 17.88 -5.93
CA LEU A 19 4.13 16.88 -5.44
C LEU A 19 3.40 15.61 -4.96
N LEU A 20 2.33 15.78 -4.21
CA LEU A 20 1.51 14.67 -3.75
C LEU A 20 0.89 13.89 -4.92
N ALA A 21 0.44 14.57 -5.98
CA ALA A 21 -0.06 13.90 -7.17
C ALA A 21 1.01 13.02 -7.84
N VAL A 22 2.26 13.49 -7.87
CA VAL A 22 3.40 12.69 -8.36
C VAL A 22 3.65 11.48 -7.47
N VAL A 23 3.73 11.69 -6.15
CA VAL A 23 3.93 10.61 -5.16
C VAL A 23 2.83 9.55 -5.30
N PHE A 24 1.57 9.99 -5.37
CA PHE A 24 0.42 9.10 -5.54
C PHE A 24 0.50 8.29 -6.84
N ALA A 25 0.86 8.92 -7.96
CA ALA A 25 1.01 8.21 -9.22
C ALA A 25 2.14 7.17 -9.16
N LEU A 26 3.29 7.52 -8.58
CA LEU A 26 4.43 6.61 -8.45
C LEU A 26 4.10 5.40 -7.57
N ASP A 27 3.45 5.63 -6.42
CA ASP A 27 2.99 4.54 -5.54
C ASP A 27 1.95 3.65 -6.24
N LYS A 28 0.97 4.26 -6.92
CA LYS A 28 -0.08 3.54 -7.63
C LYS A 28 0.46 2.61 -8.72
N PHE A 29 1.51 3.06 -9.42
CA PHE A 29 2.15 2.32 -10.50
C PHE A 29 3.47 1.67 -10.06
N ARG A 30 3.74 1.55 -8.76
CA ARG A 30 5.00 1.05 -8.19
C ARG A 30 5.45 -0.27 -8.84
N ALA A 31 4.54 -1.24 -8.97
CA ALA A 31 4.82 -2.55 -9.57
C ALA A 31 5.35 -2.48 -11.02
N TYR A 32 5.08 -1.40 -11.76
CA TYR A 32 5.56 -1.19 -13.13
C TYR A 32 6.80 -0.30 -13.20
N LEU A 33 7.05 0.48 -12.16
CA LEU A 33 8.01 1.58 -12.15
C LEU A 33 9.29 1.26 -11.37
N VAL A 34 9.22 0.36 -10.37
CA VAL A 34 10.40 -0.07 -9.62
C VAL A 34 11.43 -0.70 -10.55
N GLY A 35 12.68 -0.26 -10.44
CA GLY A 35 13.80 -0.75 -11.25
C GLY A 35 13.89 -0.17 -12.67
N SER A 36 12.97 0.72 -13.06
CA SER A 36 13.00 1.43 -14.35
C SER A 36 13.42 2.89 -14.17
N PHE A 37 14.05 3.47 -15.20
CA PHE A 37 14.31 4.91 -15.24
C PHE A 37 13.04 5.68 -15.62
N ILE A 38 12.62 6.61 -14.76
CA ILE A 38 11.34 7.31 -14.87
C ILE A 38 11.59 8.79 -15.16
N ILE A 39 10.90 9.33 -16.17
CA ILE A 39 10.90 10.77 -16.45
C ILE A 39 9.54 11.34 -16.09
N VAL A 40 9.51 12.23 -15.09
CA VAL A 40 8.30 12.95 -14.68
C VAL A 40 8.30 14.32 -15.33
N PHE A 41 7.29 14.59 -16.16
CA PHE A 41 7.07 15.91 -16.74
C PHE A 41 6.10 16.71 -15.87
N THR A 42 6.51 17.88 -15.43
CA THR A 42 5.69 18.82 -14.65
C THR A 42 5.78 20.22 -15.25
N ASP A 43 4.71 21.00 -15.17
CA ASP A 43 4.69 22.41 -15.53
C ASP A 43 5.03 23.34 -14.36
N HIS A 44 5.42 22.76 -13.21
CA HIS A 44 5.77 23.50 -12.01
C HIS A 44 7.25 23.34 -11.68
N SER A 45 8.04 24.25 -12.25
CA SER A 45 9.48 24.39 -12.02
C SER A 45 9.92 24.34 -10.54
N ALA A 46 9.07 24.74 -9.59
CA ALA A 46 9.35 24.67 -8.15
C ALA A 46 9.59 23.23 -7.65
N LEU A 47 8.96 22.22 -8.27
CA LEU A 47 9.17 20.81 -7.90
C LEU A 47 10.60 20.35 -8.16
N LYS A 48 11.26 20.89 -9.19
CA LYS A 48 12.67 20.61 -9.50
C LYS A 48 13.59 20.99 -8.32
N TYR A 49 13.29 22.11 -7.66
CA TYR A 49 14.09 22.62 -6.54
C TYR A 49 13.69 22.00 -5.19
N LEU A 50 12.49 21.42 -5.11
CA LEU A 50 11.95 20.89 -3.87
C LEU A 50 12.72 19.65 -3.39
N LEU A 51 13.14 18.78 -4.31
CA LEU A 51 13.99 17.61 -4.00
C LEU A 51 15.39 18.00 -3.50
N THR A 52 15.89 19.18 -3.86
CA THR A 52 17.21 19.67 -3.46
C THR A 52 17.21 20.50 -2.18
N LYS A 53 16.02 20.80 -1.62
CA LYS A 53 15.89 21.69 -0.46
C LYS A 53 16.09 20.92 0.85
N GLN A 54 17.11 21.30 1.61
CA GLN A 54 17.49 20.64 2.87
C GLN A 54 16.56 21.00 4.06
N ASP A 55 15.91 22.17 4.02
CA ASP A 55 14.96 22.64 5.05
C ASP A 55 13.50 22.37 4.66
N ALA A 56 13.11 21.10 4.74
CA ALA A 56 11.79 20.62 4.38
C ALA A 56 10.98 20.29 5.65
N LYS A 57 9.68 20.64 5.67
CA LYS A 57 8.75 20.18 6.73
C LYS A 57 8.82 18.64 6.79
N ALA A 58 8.63 18.04 7.97
CA ALA A 58 8.69 16.58 8.16
C ALA A 58 7.91 15.79 7.07
N ARG A 59 6.74 16.30 6.65
CA ARG A 59 5.93 15.75 5.56
C ARG A 59 6.64 15.72 4.21
N LEU A 60 7.34 16.79 3.83
CA LEU A 60 8.08 16.89 2.57
C LEU A 60 9.29 15.96 2.58
N ILE A 61 10.01 15.86 3.71
CA ILE A 61 11.10 14.89 3.88
C ILE A 61 10.58 13.48 3.64
N ARG A 62 9.40 13.16 4.18
CA ARG A 62 8.76 11.86 4.02
C ARG A 62 8.51 11.53 2.54
N TRP A 63 7.90 12.45 1.80
CA TRP A 63 7.69 12.27 0.36
C TRP A 63 9.00 12.16 -0.42
N ILE A 64 10.04 12.92 -0.05
CA ILE A 64 11.37 12.80 -0.67
C ILE A 64 11.94 11.39 -0.46
N LEU A 65 11.82 10.80 0.73
CA LEU A 65 12.28 9.43 0.99
C LEU A 65 11.57 8.40 0.10
N LEU A 66 10.26 8.55 -0.13
CA LEU A 66 9.51 7.67 -1.05
C LEU A 66 10.02 7.82 -2.48
N LEU A 67 10.26 9.07 -2.90
CA LEU A 67 10.78 9.37 -4.22
C LEU A 67 12.21 8.82 -4.42
N GLN A 68 13.00 8.65 -3.36
CA GLN A 68 14.33 8.04 -3.46
C GLN A 68 14.33 6.54 -3.83
N GLU A 69 13.20 5.84 -3.66
CA GLU A 69 13.06 4.45 -4.10
C GLU A 69 13.14 4.30 -5.63
N PHE A 70 12.82 5.38 -6.36
CA PHE A 70 12.71 5.38 -7.81
C PHE A 70 13.89 6.10 -8.46
N ASP A 71 14.39 5.57 -9.58
CA ASP A 71 15.35 6.27 -10.45
C ASP A 71 14.61 7.30 -11.31
N LEU A 72 14.33 8.46 -10.72
CA LEU A 72 13.49 9.50 -11.31
C LEU A 72 14.28 10.72 -11.80
N GLN A 73 13.83 11.29 -12.92
CA GLN A 73 14.25 12.57 -13.42
C GLN A 73 13.04 13.49 -13.63
N ILE A 74 12.98 14.59 -12.87
CA ILE A 74 11.95 15.62 -13.05
C ILE A 74 12.40 16.58 -14.15
N ARG A 75 11.57 16.72 -15.19
CA ARG A 75 11.76 17.68 -16.28
C ARG A 75 10.60 18.67 -16.30
N ASP A 76 10.94 19.95 -16.43
CA ASP A 76 9.95 20.99 -16.65
C ASP A 76 9.43 20.90 -18.09
N LYS A 77 8.10 20.92 -18.25
CA LYS A 77 7.41 20.96 -19.53
C LYS A 77 6.40 22.10 -19.47
N LYS A 78 6.40 23.00 -20.45
CA LYS A 78 5.45 24.11 -20.47
C LYS A 78 4.01 23.58 -20.37
N GLY A 79 3.17 24.20 -19.54
CA GLY A 79 1.78 23.78 -19.33
C GLY A 79 0.97 23.65 -20.64
N VAL A 80 1.26 24.49 -21.65
CA VAL A 80 0.65 24.40 -22.99
C VAL A 80 0.94 23.10 -23.73
N GLU A 81 1.99 22.37 -23.37
CA GLU A 81 2.31 21.05 -23.91
C GLU A 81 1.93 19.90 -22.96
N ASN A 82 1.50 20.22 -21.73
CA ASN A 82 1.06 19.27 -20.72
C ASN A 82 -0.47 19.11 -20.70
N VAL A 83 -1.10 19.24 -21.87
CA VAL A 83 -2.57 19.34 -22.04
C VAL A 83 -3.31 18.14 -21.45
N VAL A 84 -2.76 16.93 -21.57
CA VAL A 84 -3.40 15.71 -21.03
C VAL A 84 -3.46 15.75 -19.51
N ALA A 85 -2.34 16.06 -18.85
CA ALA A 85 -2.30 16.13 -17.40
C ALA A 85 -3.11 17.32 -16.87
N ASP A 86 -3.05 18.48 -17.53
CA ASP A 86 -3.86 19.65 -17.20
C ASP A 86 -5.35 19.34 -17.30
N HIS A 87 -5.77 18.66 -18.37
CA HIS A 87 -7.17 18.25 -18.54
C HIS A 87 -7.59 17.26 -17.45
N LEU A 88 -6.81 16.21 -17.19
CA LEU A 88 -7.08 15.23 -16.14
C LEU A 88 -7.12 15.86 -14.74
N SER A 89 -6.24 16.80 -14.45
CA SER A 89 -6.21 17.51 -13.16
C SER A 89 -7.40 18.46 -12.99
N ARG A 90 -7.99 18.95 -14.09
CA ARG A 90 -9.16 19.86 -14.09
C ARG A 90 -10.49 19.13 -14.16
N LEU A 91 -10.50 17.83 -14.43
CA LEU A 91 -11.70 17.00 -14.33
C LEU A 91 -12.12 16.95 -12.86
N ALA A 92 -12.90 17.95 -12.44
CA ALA A 92 -13.64 17.90 -11.20
C ALA A 92 -14.54 16.66 -11.29
N ILE A 93 -14.25 15.67 -10.46
CA ILE A 93 -15.14 14.53 -10.27
C ILE A 93 -16.44 15.12 -9.74
N ALA A 94 -17.40 15.36 -10.63
CA ALA A 94 -18.76 15.71 -10.31
C ALA A 94 -19.45 14.46 -9.74
N HIS A 95 -19.03 14.06 -8.55
CA HIS A 95 -19.67 13.01 -7.81
C HIS A 95 -19.74 13.42 -6.35
N ASN A 96 -20.96 13.41 -5.81
CA ASN A 96 -21.34 13.73 -4.45
C ASN A 96 -20.79 12.71 -3.43
N SER A 97 -19.51 12.41 -3.47
CA SER A 97 -18.81 11.77 -2.36
C SER A 97 -18.07 12.87 -1.63
N HIS A 98 -18.35 13.02 -0.34
CA HIS A 98 -17.54 13.81 0.59
C HIS A 98 -16.07 13.83 0.15
N VAL A 99 -15.49 15.01 -0.03
CA VAL A 99 -14.05 15.19 -0.23
C VAL A 99 -13.38 14.47 0.94
N LEU A 100 -12.94 13.23 0.71
CA LEU A 100 -12.26 12.48 1.73
C LEU A 100 -10.99 13.26 2.05
N PRO A 101 -10.62 13.39 3.33
CA PRO A 101 -9.37 14.01 3.69
C PRO A 101 -8.24 13.32 2.92
N ILE A 102 -7.36 14.12 2.35
CA ILE A 102 -6.18 13.62 1.64
C ILE A 102 -5.39 12.75 2.62
N ASN A 103 -5.30 11.46 2.31
CA ASN A 103 -4.52 10.51 3.09
C ASN A 103 -3.03 10.65 2.70
N ASP A 104 -2.23 11.25 3.60
CA ASP A 104 -0.76 11.34 3.45
C ASP A 104 -0.04 10.17 4.14
N ASP A 105 -0.78 9.25 4.76
CA ASP A 105 -0.19 8.20 5.58
C ASP A 105 0.45 7.15 4.66
N PHE A 106 1.65 6.69 5.03
CA PHE A 106 2.36 5.69 4.22
C PHE A 106 1.71 4.33 4.47
N PRO A 107 1.51 3.52 3.42
CA PRO A 107 1.04 2.15 3.57
C PRO A 107 1.91 1.35 4.56
N GLU A 108 3.21 1.61 4.54
CA GLU A 108 4.21 0.94 5.37
C GLU A 108 4.28 1.48 6.80
N GLU A 109 3.69 2.64 7.11
CA GLU A 109 3.64 3.12 8.50
C GLU A 109 2.69 2.26 9.35
N SER A 110 1.68 1.65 8.72
CA SER A 110 0.84 0.62 9.37
C SER A 110 1.62 -0.63 9.78
N LEU A 111 2.77 -0.94 9.13
CA LEU A 111 3.62 -2.07 9.55
C LEU A 111 4.28 -1.82 10.91
N MET A 112 4.51 -0.56 11.28
CA MET A 112 5.08 -0.16 12.58
C MET A 112 4.00 0.05 13.66
N LEU A 113 2.73 0.09 13.26
CA LEU A 113 1.55 0.25 14.12
C LEU A 113 0.80 -1.09 14.28
N LEU A 114 1.54 -2.19 14.47
CA LEU A 114 0.97 -3.47 14.89
C LEU A 114 0.50 -3.37 16.35
N GLU A 115 -0.68 -2.81 16.58
CA GLU A 115 -1.36 -2.90 17.89
C GLU A 115 -1.69 -4.36 18.24
N LYS A 116 -1.85 -5.21 17.21
CA LYS A 116 -2.16 -6.64 17.36
C LYS A 116 -1.40 -7.46 16.30
N ALA A 117 -0.53 -8.36 16.76
CA ALA A 117 0.14 -9.30 15.87
C ALA A 117 -0.89 -10.23 15.17
N PRO A 118 -0.75 -10.50 13.86
CA PRO A 118 -1.65 -11.42 13.17
C PRO A 118 -1.57 -12.81 13.80
N TRP A 119 -2.64 -13.60 13.68
CA TRP A 119 -2.74 -14.94 14.29
C TRP A 119 -1.59 -15.89 13.88
N TYR A 120 -0.98 -15.64 12.72
CA TYR A 120 0.12 -16.42 12.17
C TYR A 120 1.52 -15.84 12.45
N ALA A 121 1.64 -14.77 13.25
CA ALA A 121 2.93 -14.11 13.52
C ALA A 121 4.00 -15.08 14.04
N HIS A 122 3.64 -15.99 14.95
CA HIS A 122 4.56 -17.00 15.46
C HIS A 122 5.02 -18.02 14.41
N ILE A 123 4.18 -18.31 13.41
CA ILE A 123 4.54 -19.19 12.28
C ILE A 123 5.57 -18.48 11.40
N ALA A 124 5.29 -17.23 11.01
CA ALA A 124 6.19 -16.43 10.20
C ALA A 124 7.54 -16.24 10.89
N ASN A 125 7.54 -15.85 12.18
CA ASN A 125 8.75 -15.66 12.97
C ASN A 125 9.60 -16.93 13.01
N TYR A 126 9.00 -18.09 13.29
CA TYR A 126 9.75 -19.36 13.32
C TYR A 126 10.35 -19.73 11.96
N LEU A 127 9.62 -19.50 10.86
CA LEU A 127 10.13 -19.79 9.51
C LEU A 127 11.31 -18.89 9.10
N VAL A 128 11.39 -17.68 9.68
CA VAL A 128 12.49 -16.72 9.43
C VAL A 128 13.66 -16.93 10.38
N THR A 129 13.38 -17.05 11.68
CA THR A 129 14.42 -17.05 12.74
C THR A 129 14.80 -18.44 13.23
N GLY A 130 13.94 -19.44 13.02
CA GLY A 130 14.08 -20.77 13.61
C GLY A 130 13.77 -20.84 15.11
N GLU A 131 13.36 -19.73 15.73
CA GLU A 131 13.14 -19.65 17.17
C GLU A 131 11.67 -19.85 17.56
N VAL A 132 11.45 -20.58 18.64
CA VAL A 132 10.12 -20.83 19.21
C VAL A 132 9.98 -20.06 20.52
N PRO A 133 8.84 -19.40 20.79
CA PRO A 133 8.62 -18.70 22.05
C PRO A 133 8.87 -19.61 23.27
N SER A 134 9.71 -19.15 24.19
CA SER A 134 10.08 -19.89 25.41
C SER A 134 8.89 -20.13 26.33
N GLU A 135 7.90 -19.24 26.29
CA GLU A 135 6.68 -19.25 27.11
C GLU A 135 5.69 -20.38 26.77
N TRP A 136 5.85 -21.05 25.62
CA TRP A 136 4.92 -22.10 25.19
C TRP A 136 5.09 -23.41 25.96
N LYS A 137 3.96 -24.00 26.37
CA LYS A 137 3.92 -25.32 26.99
C LYS A 137 4.26 -26.40 25.97
N ALA A 138 4.67 -27.57 26.45
CA ALA A 138 5.02 -28.71 25.58
C ALA A 138 3.88 -29.12 24.62
N GLN A 139 2.63 -29.00 25.07
CA GLN A 139 1.45 -29.28 24.24
C GLN A 139 1.30 -28.30 23.07
N ASP A 140 1.50 -27.00 23.33
CA ASP A 140 1.40 -25.95 22.31
C ASP A 140 2.49 -26.11 21.26
N ARG A 141 3.72 -26.41 21.69
CA ARG A 141 4.85 -26.71 20.80
C ARG A 141 4.56 -27.93 19.93
N LYS A 142 4.02 -29.01 20.50
CA LYS A 142 3.67 -30.22 19.74
C LYS A 142 2.62 -29.94 18.66
N HIS A 143 1.59 -29.18 19.01
CA HIS A 143 0.55 -28.76 18.08
C HIS A 143 1.11 -27.84 16.98
N PHE A 144 2.02 -26.93 17.32
CA PHE A 144 2.68 -26.05 16.38
C PHE A 144 3.51 -26.82 15.35
N PHE A 145 4.41 -27.70 15.79
CA PHE A 145 5.24 -28.51 14.90
C PHE A 145 4.43 -29.47 14.04
N ALA A 146 3.27 -29.95 14.50
CA ALA A 146 2.38 -30.76 13.67
C ALA A 146 1.81 -29.99 12.47
N LYS A 147 1.69 -28.65 12.57
CA LYS A 147 1.08 -27.80 11.56
C LYS A 147 2.09 -27.03 10.71
N ILE A 148 3.32 -26.84 11.20
CA ILE A 148 4.30 -25.94 10.57
C ILE A 148 4.66 -26.34 9.13
N HIS A 149 4.72 -27.64 8.85
CA HIS A 149 5.06 -28.18 7.53
C HIS A 149 4.03 -27.82 6.44
N ALA A 150 2.83 -27.39 6.82
CA ALA A 150 1.81 -26.94 5.87
C ALA A 150 2.01 -25.48 5.44
N TYR A 151 2.99 -24.77 5.97
CA TYR A 151 3.22 -23.35 5.71
C TYR A 151 4.61 -23.11 5.12
N TYR A 152 4.73 -22.07 4.30
CA TYR A 152 6.00 -21.52 3.88
C TYR A 152 5.95 -19.98 3.89
N TRP A 153 7.11 -19.37 4.12
CA TRP A 153 7.27 -17.92 4.20
C TRP A 153 7.96 -17.42 2.94
N GLU A 154 7.35 -16.45 2.27
CA GLU A 154 7.91 -15.72 1.15
C GLU A 154 7.66 -14.25 1.42
N GLU A 155 8.67 -13.58 1.99
CA GLU A 155 8.56 -12.22 2.52
C GLU A 155 7.86 -11.27 1.52
N PRO A 156 6.84 -10.50 1.96
CA PRO A 156 6.30 -10.35 3.32
C PRO A 156 5.07 -11.24 3.64
N PHE A 157 4.86 -12.32 2.87
CA PHE A 157 3.65 -13.11 2.90
C PHE A 157 3.86 -14.52 3.43
N LEU A 158 2.86 -15.00 4.19
CA LEU A 158 2.77 -16.40 4.60
C LEU A 158 1.79 -17.13 3.68
N PHE A 159 2.17 -18.32 3.25
CA PHE A 159 1.36 -19.18 2.41
C PHE A 159 1.11 -20.53 3.07
N LYS A 160 -0.04 -21.14 2.76
CA LYS A 160 -0.45 -22.46 3.25
C LYS A 160 -0.72 -23.42 2.09
N TYR A 161 -0.17 -24.62 2.19
CA TYR A 161 -0.55 -25.75 1.35
C TYR A 161 -1.90 -26.30 1.80
N CYS A 162 -2.92 -26.17 0.95
CA CYS A 162 -4.24 -26.75 1.20
C CYS A 162 -4.33 -28.18 0.66
N ALA A 163 -5.28 -28.96 1.20
CA ALA A 163 -5.46 -30.37 0.82
C ALA A 163 -5.88 -30.56 -0.65
N ASP A 164 -6.43 -29.51 -1.26
CA ASP A 164 -6.79 -29.43 -2.68
C ASP A 164 -5.59 -29.12 -3.59
N GLN A 165 -4.36 -29.16 -3.08
CA GLN A 165 -3.12 -28.82 -3.77
C GLN A 165 -3.01 -27.36 -4.21
N ILE A 166 -3.90 -26.49 -3.73
CA ILE A 166 -3.85 -25.05 -3.99
C ILE A 166 -3.06 -24.38 -2.86
N ILE A 167 -2.15 -23.50 -3.24
CA ILE A 167 -1.43 -22.65 -2.31
C ILE A 167 -2.26 -21.38 -2.07
N ARG A 168 -2.53 -21.06 -0.81
CA ARG A 168 -3.32 -19.87 -0.44
C ARG A 168 -2.52 -18.94 0.46
N LYS A 169 -2.59 -17.64 0.16
CA LYS A 169 -2.04 -16.58 1.02
C LYS A 169 -2.83 -16.54 2.34
N CYS A 170 -2.12 -16.51 3.46
CA CYS A 170 -2.70 -16.27 4.77
C CYS A 170 -3.02 -14.78 4.92
N VAL A 171 -4.25 -14.46 5.33
CA VAL A 171 -4.75 -13.09 5.45
C VAL A 171 -5.19 -12.85 6.91
N PRO A 172 -4.76 -11.76 7.55
CA PRO A 172 -5.23 -11.37 8.89
C PRO A 172 -6.75 -11.22 8.95
N GLU A 173 -7.35 -11.43 10.12
CA GLU A 173 -8.81 -11.29 10.29
C GLU A 173 -9.32 -9.89 9.91
N GLU A 174 -8.52 -8.86 10.15
CA GLU A 174 -8.84 -7.46 9.80
C GLU A 174 -8.98 -7.26 8.28
N GLU A 175 -8.14 -7.92 7.47
CA GLU A 175 -8.18 -7.83 6.00
C GLU A 175 -9.27 -8.72 5.38
N GLN A 176 -9.78 -9.71 6.12
CA GLN A 176 -10.88 -10.58 5.63
C GLN A 176 -12.19 -9.80 5.45
N GLN A 177 -12.42 -8.72 6.21
CA GLN A 177 -13.60 -7.87 6.07
C GLN A 177 -13.64 -7.11 4.73
N GLY A 178 -12.48 -6.71 4.18
CA GLY A 178 -12.41 -6.10 2.85
C GLY A 178 -12.70 -7.08 1.71
N SER A 179 -12.44 -8.37 1.93
CA SER A 179 -12.64 -9.44 0.93
C SER A 179 -14.10 -9.92 0.86
N SER A 180 -14.92 -9.75 1.91
CA SER A 180 -16.35 -10.11 1.85
C SER A 180 -17.11 -9.24 0.86
N HIS A 181 -16.68 -7.98 0.66
CA HIS A 181 -17.26 -7.06 -0.31
C HIS A 181 -17.10 -7.55 -1.76
N CYS A 182 -16.07 -8.36 -2.05
CA CYS A 182 -15.87 -9.00 -3.34
C CYS A 182 -16.77 -10.22 -3.57
N HIS A 183 -17.27 -10.85 -2.50
CA HIS A 183 -18.18 -12.00 -2.57
C HIS A 183 -19.66 -11.61 -2.52
N GLU A 184 -20.00 -10.42 -2.02
CA GLU A 184 -21.39 -9.92 -1.95
C GLU A 184 -21.81 -9.09 -3.17
N ASN A 185 -20.86 -8.60 -3.97
CA ASN A 185 -21.17 -7.88 -5.21
C ASN A 185 -21.30 -8.83 -6.41
N ALA A 186 -22.26 -8.53 -7.30
CA ALA A 186 -22.76 -9.38 -8.39
C ALA A 186 -21.74 -9.83 -9.47
N CYS A 187 -20.44 -9.58 -9.27
CA CYS A 187 -19.38 -9.89 -10.22
C CYS A 187 -18.55 -11.13 -9.83
N GLY A 188 -18.98 -11.91 -8.82
CA GLY A 188 -18.39 -13.20 -8.46
C GLY A 188 -18.63 -14.26 -9.54
N GLY A 189 -17.82 -14.23 -10.60
CA GLY A 189 -17.89 -15.15 -11.73
C GLY A 189 -17.75 -16.62 -11.30
N HIS A 190 -18.86 -17.34 -11.26
CA HIS A 190 -18.87 -18.79 -11.27
C HIS A 190 -18.39 -19.29 -12.64
N PHE A 191 -17.11 -19.59 -12.77
CA PHE A 191 -16.61 -20.37 -13.92
C PHE A 191 -16.88 -21.86 -13.66
N ALA A 192 -18.13 -22.27 -13.78
CA ALA A 192 -18.49 -23.68 -13.88
C ALA A 192 -18.19 -24.13 -15.32
N SER A 193 -17.05 -24.80 -15.53
CA SER A 193 -16.79 -25.48 -16.80
C SER A 193 -17.73 -26.68 -16.90
N GLN A 194 -18.83 -26.52 -17.65
CA GLN A 194 -19.67 -27.65 -18.02
C GLN A 194 -18.90 -28.52 -19.03
N LYS A 195 -18.57 -29.75 -18.62
CA LYS A 195 -18.26 -30.82 -19.57
C LYS A 195 -19.55 -31.48 -20.03
N LYS A 196 -19.83 -31.38 -21.33
CA LYS A 196 -20.66 -32.34 -22.08
C LYS A 196 -20.25 -32.33 -23.56
N PRO A 197 -20.58 -33.36 -24.35
CA PRO A 197 -21.25 -34.61 -23.98
C PRO A 197 -20.30 -35.82 -23.90
#